data_AF-A0A3D0SB02-F1
#
_entry.id   AF-A0A3D0SB02-F1
#
_cell.length_a   1.000
_cell.length_b   1.000
_cell.length_c   1.000
_cell.angle_alpha   90.00
_cell.angle_beta   90.00
_cell.angle_gamma   90.00
#
_symmetry.space_group_name_H-M   'P 1'
#
loop_
_entity.id
_entity.type
_entity.pdbx_description
1 polymer ?
#
loop_
_entity_poly.entity_id
_entity_poly.type
_entity_poly.pdbx_seq_one_letter_code
_entity_poly.pdbx_strand_id
1 'polypeptide(L)'
;MTTLVVLSVVDIVLLIAGLAFYLYVVGGQLTRVAGDLEECADIVWDIKRNAEPIREGVANINQVGGVVAGALPLLYGMAEGIVAGATYEPPPERPPAAPAAGTRRSRLHEMVGYAPD
;
A
#
# COMPACT_ATOMS: atom_id res chain seq x y z
N MET A 1 -26.04 65.67 -48.30
CA MET A 1 -26.08 64.19 -48.29
C MET A 1 -27.52 63.75 -48.44
N THR A 2 -27.80 62.72 -49.24
CA THR A 2 -29.16 62.16 -49.37
C THR A 2 -29.43 61.20 -48.21
N THR A 3 -30.70 61.03 -47.82
CA THR A 3 -31.11 60.16 -46.70
C THR A 3 -30.65 58.71 -46.88
N LEU A 4 -30.71 58.17 -48.11
CA LEU A 4 -30.22 56.83 -48.41
C LEU A 4 -28.73 56.67 -48.14
N VAL A 5 -27.90 57.67 -48.50
CA VAL A 5 -26.45 57.62 -48.23
C VAL A 5 -26.17 57.60 -46.74
N VAL A 6 -26.92 58.38 -45.95
CA VAL A 6 -26.76 58.40 -44.49
C VAL A 6 -27.12 57.03 -43.89
N LEU A 7 -28.24 56.43 -44.31
CA LEU A 7 -28.66 55.11 -43.82
C LEU A 7 -27.66 54.01 -44.20
N SER A 8 -27.15 53.99 -45.44
CA SER A 8 -26.14 53.00 -45.85
C SER A 8 -24.85 53.11 -45.06
N VAL A 9 -24.39 54.33 -44.76
CA VAL A 9 -23.20 54.53 -43.91
C VAL A 9 -23.47 54.02 -42.49
N VAL A 10 -24.64 54.30 -41.93
CA VAL A 10 -25.03 53.80 -40.61
C VAL A 10 -25.06 52.27 -40.57
N ASP A 11 -25.65 51.62 -41.57
CA ASP A 11 -25.70 50.15 -41.65
C ASP A 11 -24.30 49.52 -41.73
N ILE A 12 -23.39 50.11 -42.52
CA ILE A 12 -22.00 49.64 -42.62
C ILE A 12 -21.30 49.77 -41.27
N VAL A 13 -21.46 50.90 -40.58
CA VAL A 13 -20.87 51.12 -39.26
C VAL A 13 -21.42 50.12 -38.24
N LEU A 14 -22.72 49.84 -38.26
CA LEU A 14 -23.34 48.85 -37.39
C LEU A 14 -22.83 47.43 -37.67
N LEU A 15 -22.67 47.05 -38.94
CA LEU A 15 -22.09 45.76 -39.31
C LEU A 15 -20.65 45.61 -38.81
N ILE A 16 -19.81 46.63 -39.00
CA ILE A 16 -18.43 46.62 -38.53
C ILE A 16 -18.39 46.54 -36.99
N ALA A 17 -19.22 47.33 -36.30
CA ALA A 17 -19.29 47.31 -34.85
C ALA A 17 -19.74 45.94 -34.31
N GLY A 18 -20.75 45.33 -34.94
CA GLY A 18 -21.23 44.00 -34.58
C GLY A 18 -20.17 42.93 -34.78
N LEU A 19 -19.46 42.95 -35.91
CA LEU A 19 -18.38 42.01 -36.18
C LEU A 19 -17.22 42.18 -35.20
N ALA A 20 -16.81 43.42 -34.92
CA ALA A 20 -15.76 43.73 -33.97
C ALA A 20 -16.11 43.23 -32.56
N PHE A 21 -17.35 43.44 -32.12
CA PHE A 21 -17.84 42.94 -30.84
C PHE A 21 -17.82 41.41 -30.78
N TYR A 22 -18.30 40.74 -31.84
CA TYR A 22 -18.28 39.28 -31.92
C TYR A 22 -16.85 38.72 -31.82
N LEU A 23 -15.92 39.26 -32.59
CA LEU A 23 -14.52 38.83 -32.58
C LEU A 23 -13.85 39.11 -31.22
N TYR A 24 -14.20 40.23 -30.57
CA TYR A 24 -13.72 40.51 -29.22
C TYR A 24 -14.17 39.45 -28.21
N VAL A 25 -15.44 39.04 -28.25
CA VAL A 25 -15.97 38.00 -27.37
C VAL A 25 -15.32 36.64 -27.66
N VAL A 26 -15.27 36.22 -28.92
CA VAL A 26 -14.69 34.92 -29.31
C VAL A 26 -13.18 34.88 -29.02
N GLY A 27 -12.46 35.96 -29.31
CA GLY A 27 -11.04 36.07 -28.98
C GLY A 27 -10.78 35.96 -27.48
N GLY A 28 -11.64 36.58 -26.66
CA GLY A 28 -11.58 36.42 -25.21
C GLY A 28 -11.83 34.99 -24.74
N GLN A 29 -12.79 34.29 -25.34
CA GLN A 29 -13.06 32.88 -25.03
C GLN A 29 -11.88 31.98 -25.43
N LEU A 30 -11.34 32.15 -26.63
CA LEU A 30 -10.17 31.39 -27.10
C LEU A 30 -8.94 31.62 -26.21
N THR A 31 -8.74 32.86 -25.74
CA THR A 31 -7.63 33.20 -24.84
C THR A 31 -7.77 32.46 -23.50
N ARG A 32 -8.98 32.36 -22.96
CA ARG A 32 -9.23 31.59 -21.72
C ARG A 32 -8.97 30.11 -21.91
N VAL A 33 -9.51 29.53 -22.98
CA VAL A 33 -9.30 28.10 -23.30
C VAL A 33 -7.82 27.80 -23.52
N ALA A 34 -7.08 28.69 -24.18
CA ALA A 34 -5.64 28.52 -24.33
C ALA A 34 -4.91 28.49 -22.98
N GLY A 35 -5.29 29.36 -22.04
CA GLY A 35 -4.76 29.35 -20.67
C GLY A 35 -5.07 28.05 -19.92
N ASP A 36 -6.31 27.57 -19.99
CA ASP A 36 -6.71 26.31 -19.35
C ASP A 36 -5.93 25.12 -19.92
N LEU A 37 -5.69 25.11 -21.24
CA LEU A 37 -4.93 24.06 -21.93
C LEU A 37 -3.44 24.09 -21.57
N GLU A 38 -2.86 25.29 -21.42
CA GLU A 38 -1.48 25.47 -20.96
C GLU A 38 -1.30 24.94 -19.53
N GLU A 39 -2.18 25.33 -18.61
CA GLU A 39 -2.17 24.83 -17.22
C GLU A 39 -2.34 23.30 -17.18
N CYS A 40 -3.27 22.76 -17.97
CA CYS A 40 -3.48 21.32 -18.07
C CYS A 40 -2.22 20.58 -18.58
N ALA A 41 -1.51 21.16 -19.56
CA ALA A 41 -0.28 20.58 -20.08
C ALA A 41 0.82 20.54 -19.02
N ASP A 42 0.99 21.63 -18.26
CA ASP A 42 1.96 21.72 -17.16
C ASP A 42 1.67 20.69 -16.06
N ILE A 43 0.39 20.58 -15.64
CA ILE A 43 -0.04 19.59 -14.65
C ILE A 43 0.27 18.17 -15.13
N VAL A 44 -0.03 17.84 -16.40
CA VAL A 44 0.26 16.50 -16.95
C VAL A 44 1.77 16.22 -16.95
N TRP A 45 2.60 17.20 -17.26
CA TRP A 45 4.05 17.06 -17.21
C TRP A 45 4.58 16.84 -15.80
N ASP A 46 4.02 17.54 -14.81
CA ASP A 46 4.38 17.35 -13.41
C ASP A 46 3.92 15.99 -12.89
N ILE A 47 2.71 15.54 -13.25
CA ILE A 47 2.24 14.18 -12.95
C ILE A 47 3.20 13.14 -13.53
N LYS A 48 3.61 13.30 -14.80
CA LYS A 48 4.58 12.40 -15.42
C LYS A 48 5.91 12.39 -14.67
N ARG A 49 6.45 13.56 -14.33
CA ARG A 49 7.70 13.69 -13.56
C ARG A 49 7.61 12.99 -12.21
N ASN A 50 6.49 13.14 -11.51
CA ASN A 50 6.25 12.49 -10.22
C ASN A 50 6.03 10.98 -10.35
N ALA A 51 5.42 10.51 -11.44
CA ALA A 51 5.16 9.10 -11.70
C ALA A 51 6.40 8.31 -12.14
N GLU A 52 7.37 8.96 -12.80
CA GLU A 52 8.61 8.33 -13.28
C GLU A 52 9.36 7.53 -12.19
N PRO A 53 9.68 8.10 -11.00
CA PRO A 53 10.31 7.34 -9.92
C PRO A 53 9.39 6.29 -9.28
N ILE A 54 8.07 6.53 -9.26
CA ILE A 54 7.09 5.58 -8.69
C ILE A 54 7.07 4.30 -9.51
N ARG A 55 7.08 4.40 -10.85
CA ARG A 55 7.06 3.23 -11.75
C ARG A 55 8.23 2.28 -11.46
N GLU A 56 9.43 2.82 -11.35
CA GLU A 56 10.63 2.04 -11.03
C GLU A 56 10.58 1.49 -9.59
N GLY A 57 10.13 2.30 -8.63
CA GLY A 57 9.95 1.87 -7.25
C GLY A 57 8.98 0.69 -7.11
N VAL A 58 7.83 0.74 -7.77
CA VAL A 58 6.83 -0.35 -7.77
C VAL A 58 7.38 -1.61 -8.44
N ALA A 59 8.14 -1.47 -9.53
CA ALA A 59 8.79 -2.62 -10.18
C ALA A 59 9.79 -3.31 -9.23
N ASN A 60 10.64 -2.53 -8.56
CA ASN A 60 11.60 -3.03 -7.58
C ASN A 60 10.90 -3.67 -6.38
N ILE A 61 9.84 -3.05 -5.85
CA ILE A 61 9.04 -3.61 -4.74
C ILE A 61 8.40 -4.94 -5.15
N ASN A 62 7.82 -5.03 -6.35
CA ASN A 62 7.22 -6.28 -6.82
C ASN A 62 8.26 -7.38 -7.02
N GLN A 63 9.44 -7.04 -7.54
CA GLN A 63 10.53 -8.00 -7.70
C GLN A 63 11.02 -8.51 -6.34
N VAL A 64 11.38 -7.61 -5.42
CA VAL A 64 11.88 -7.98 -4.09
C VAL A 64 10.78 -8.67 -3.27
N GLY A 65 9.56 -8.15 -3.29
CA GLY A 65 8.41 -8.73 -2.62
C GLY A 65 8.09 -10.13 -3.13
N GLY A 66 8.22 -10.38 -4.43
CA GLY A 66 8.09 -11.73 -5.01
C GLY A 66 9.15 -12.70 -4.49
N VAL A 67 10.41 -12.24 -4.36
CA VAL A 67 11.49 -13.05 -3.76
C VAL A 67 11.21 -13.35 -2.28
N VAL A 68 10.82 -12.35 -1.50
CA VAL A 68 10.48 -12.51 -0.08
C VAL A 68 9.29 -13.46 0.08
N ALA A 69 8.23 -13.28 -0.71
CA ALA A 69 7.06 -14.14 -0.69
C ALA A 69 7.39 -15.60 -1.07
N GLY A 70 8.30 -15.81 -2.02
CA GLY A 70 8.80 -17.14 -2.37
C GLY A 70 9.66 -17.78 -1.27
N ALA A 71 10.37 -16.98 -0.48
CA ALA A 71 11.19 -17.46 0.64
C ALA A 71 10.39 -17.71 1.93
N LEU A 72 9.23 -17.06 2.11
CA LEU A 72 8.40 -17.18 3.32
C LEU A 72 8.07 -18.64 3.71
N PRO A 73 7.66 -19.54 2.79
CA PRO A 73 7.39 -20.94 3.14
C PRO A 73 8.63 -21.68 3.68
N LEU A 74 9.82 -21.40 3.14
CA LEU A 74 11.07 -22.00 3.61
C LEU A 74 11.43 -21.48 5.00
N LEU A 75 11.27 -20.18 5.24
CA LEU A 75 11.51 -19.57 6.54
C LEU A 75 10.54 -20.09 7.59
N TYR A 76 9.26 -20.27 7.22
CA TYR A 76 8.24 -20.81 8.10
C TYR A 76 8.51 -22.29 8.41
N GLY A 77 8.77 -23.13 7.40
CA GLY A 77 9.09 -24.54 7.60
C GLY A 77 10.37 -24.77 8.41
N MET A 78 11.39 -23.93 8.23
CA MET A 78 12.58 -23.94 9.09
C MET A 78 12.24 -23.57 10.54
N ALA A 79 11.43 -22.52 10.75
CA ALA A 79 11.01 -22.11 12.08
C ALA A 79 10.18 -23.21 12.77
N GLU A 80 9.27 -23.85 12.07
CA GLU A 80 8.50 -25.00 12.56
C GLU A 80 9.41 -26.18 12.94
N GLY A 81 10.41 -26.49 12.12
CA GLY A 81 11.37 -27.56 12.41
C GLY A 81 12.21 -27.28 13.66
N ILE A 82 12.64 -26.03 13.87
CA ILE A 82 13.35 -25.62 15.08
C ILE A 82 12.44 -25.76 16.31
N VAL A 83 11.19 -25.29 16.22
CA VAL A 83 10.23 -25.38 17.32
C VAL A 83 9.96 -26.85 17.67
N ALA A 84 9.72 -27.70 16.66
CA ALA A 84 9.51 -29.13 16.87
C ALA A 84 10.72 -29.81 17.53
N GLY A 85 11.94 -29.52 17.06
CA GLY A 85 13.17 -30.10 17.61
C GLY A 85 13.57 -29.56 19.00
N ALA A 86 13.18 -28.33 19.32
CA ALA A 86 13.43 -27.71 20.63
C ALA A 86 12.31 -27.97 21.65
N THR A 87 11.17 -28.53 21.21
CA THR A 87 10.07 -28.87 22.11
C THR A 87 10.52 -30.01 23.01
N TYR A 88 10.57 -29.73 24.32
CA TYR A 88 10.95 -30.71 25.32
C TYR A 88 9.93 -31.85 25.38
N GLU A 89 10.40 -33.07 25.12
CA GLU A 89 9.61 -34.28 25.33
C GLU A 89 10.08 -34.96 26.62
N PRO A 90 9.23 -35.04 27.66
CA PRO A 90 9.62 -35.63 28.92
C PRO A 90 9.92 -37.12 28.72
N PRO A 91 11.04 -37.63 29.26
CA PRO A 91 11.31 -39.06 29.21
C PRO A 91 10.20 -39.83 29.94
N PRO A 92 9.91 -41.08 29.53
CA PRO A 92 8.94 -41.92 30.22
C PRO A 92 9.33 -42.00 31.70
N GLU A 93 8.34 -41.88 32.57
CA GLU A 93 8.53 -41.86 34.01
C GLU A 93 9.35 -43.08 34.43
N ARG A 94 10.56 -42.82 34.92
CA ARG A 94 11.47 -43.90 35.30
C ARG A 94 10.87 -44.57 36.52
N PRO A 95 10.63 -45.89 36.49
CA PRO A 95 10.15 -46.57 37.67
C PRO A 95 11.12 -46.30 38.82
N PRO A 96 10.63 -46.09 40.05
CA PRO A 96 11.48 -45.85 41.20
C PRO A 96 12.57 -46.92 41.27
N ALA A 97 13.81 -46.52 41.58
CA ALA A 97 14.92 -47.46 41.72
C ALA A 97 14.57 -48.52 42.77
N ALA A 98 14.27 -49.74 42.31
CA ALA A 98 13.97 -50.85 43.19
C ALA A 98 15.29 -51.41 43.76
N PRO A 99 15.39 -51.63 45.08
CA PRO A 99 16.52 -52.37 45.65
C PRO A 99 16.50 -53.82 45.13
N ALA A 100 17.64 -54.51 45.17
CA ALA A 100 17.74 -55.92 44.73
C ALA A 100 16.75 -56.87 45.43
N ALA A 101 16.22 -56.48 46.60
CA ALA A 101 15.19 -57.20 47.35
C ALA A 101 13.74 -56.95 46.85
N GLY A 102 13.54 -56.20 45.76
CA GLY A 102 12.24 -55.99 45.10
C GLY A 102 11.28 -55.02 45.81
N THR A 103 11.38 -54.85 47.13
CA THR A 103 10.54 -53.92 47.91
C THR A 103 11.39 -53.07 48.86
N ARG A 104 11.18 -51.75 48.84
CA ARG A 104 11.81 -50.84 49.80
C ARG A 104 11.03 -50.89 51.11
N ARG A 105 11.51 -51.64 52.11
CA ARG A 105 11.04 -51.49 53.50
C ARG A 105 11.43 -50.09 53.99
N SER A 106 10.51 -49.15 53.90
CA SER A 106 10.68 -47.80 54.43
C SER A 106 10.47 -47.82 55.94
N ARG A 107 11.51 -47.51 56.71
CA ARG A 107 11.41 -47.25 58.17
C ARG A 107 10.98 -45.82 58.49
N LEU A 108 10.55 -45.03 57.50
CA LEU A 108 10.11 -43.65 57.75
C LEU A 108 8.98 -43.62 58.78
N HIS A 109 7.99 -44.51 58.69
CA HIS A 109 6.89 -44.58 59.66
C HIS A 109 7.36 -44.97 61.08
N GLU A 110 8.41 -45.80 61.20
CA GLU A 110 9.00 -46.18 62.50
C GLU A 110 9.76 -45.03 63.17
N MET A 111 10.30 -44.07 62.41
CA MET A 111 10.99 -42.90 62.95
C MET A 111 10.07 -41.72 63.30
N VAL A 112 8.91 -41.57 62.65
CA VAL A 112 7.94 -40.50 62.96
C VAL A 112 6.81 -40.94 63.90
N GLY A 113 6.84 -42.18 64.40
CA GLY A 113 5.81 -42.70 65.32
C GLY A 113 4.42 -42.85 64.69
N TYR A 114 4.34 -42.94 63.37
CA TYR A 114 3.06 -43.07 62.66
C TYR A 114 2.61 -44.53 62.65
N ALA A 115 1.52 -44.81 63.37
CA ALA A 115 0.79 -46.07 63.31
C ALA A 115 -0.43 -45.89 62.38
N PRO A 116 -0.48 -46.55 61.21
CA PRO A 116 -1.70 -46.58 60.42
C PRO A 116 -2.73 -47.51 61.08
N ASP A 117 -3.97 -47.03 61.24
CA ASP A 117 -5.16 -47.82 61.61
C ASP A 117 -5.64 -48.69 60.43
#